data_AF-A0A6C0H0G5-F1
#
_entry.id   AF-A0A6C0H0G5-F1
#
_cell.length_a   1.000
_cell.length_b   1.000
_cell.length_c   1.000
_cell.angle_alpha   90.00
_cell.angle_beta   90.00
_cell.angle_gamma   90.00
#
_symmetry.space_group_name_H-M   'P 1'
#
loop_
_entity.id
_entity.type
_entity.pdbx_description
1 polymer ?
#
loop_
_entity_poly.entity_id
_entity_poly.type
_entity_poly.pdbx_seq_one_letter_code
_entity_poly.pdbx_strand_id
1 'polypeptide(L)'
;MSSNKLFNKFYPMFCQEALSSNISSKLAAGVLKGKKLVSKVCCNTSRNFCRGVECGSLHAEANALLSYFGKSLQFNVVTGRWCLKPRTNKKCEKT
;
A
#
# COMPACT_ATOMS: atom_id res chain seq x y z
N MET A 1 23.98 4.72 -15.90
CA MET A 1 23.65 6.11 -15.49
C MET A 1 22.14 6.48 -15.52
N SER A 2 21.19 5.56 -15.71
CA SER A 2 19.75 5.92 -15.84
C SER A 2 18.96 6.01 -14.51
N SER A 3 19.48 5.48 -13.40
CA SER A 3 18.73 5.32 -12.14
C SER A 3 18.44 6.65 -11.43
N ASN A 4 19.39 7.60 -11.47
CA ASN A 4 19.24 8.91 -10.82
C ASN A 4 18.13 9.77 -11.43
N LYS A 5 17.84 9.63 -12.74
CA LYS A 5 16.78 10.40 -13.39
C LYS A 5 15.38 10.00 -12.92
N LEU A 6 15.15 8.71 -12.67
CA LEU A 6 13.85 8.25 -12.16
C LEU A 6 13.68 8.61 -10.69
N PHE A 7 14.74 8.42 -9.90
CA PHE A 7 14.74 8.83 -8.49
C PHE A 7 14.40 10.31 -8.37
N ASN A 8 15.16 11.20 -9.02
CA ASN A 8 14.93 12.64 -8.95
C ASN A 8 13.55 13.06 -9.45
N LYS A 9 12.97 12.33 -10.40
CA LYS A 9 11.62 12.60 -10.92
C LYS A 9 10.52 12.29 -9.90
N PHE A 10 10.62 11.17 -9.19
CA PHE A 10 9.55 10.70 -8.30
C PHE A 10 9.78 11.07 -6.83
N TYR A 11 11.04 11.30 -6.43
CA TYR A 11 11.41 11.64 -5.06
C TYR A 11 10.57 12.76 -4.44
N PRO A 12 10.38 13.95 -5.06
CA PRO A 12 9.58 15.01 -4.44
C PRO A 12 8.13 14.60 -4.17
N MET A 13 7.53 13.82 -5.09
CA MET A 13 6.18 13.29 -4.92
C MET A 13 6.09 12.30 -3.75
N PHE A 14 7.11 11.45 -3.58
CA PHE A 14 7.17 10.50 -2.47
C PHE A 14 7.39 11.21 -1.13
N CYS A 15 8.24 12.24 -1.08
CA CYS A 15 8.42 13.05 0.11
C CYS A 15 7.12 13.75 0.53
N GLN A 16 6.41 14.35 -0.42
CA GLN A 16 5.14 15.02 -0.13
C GLN A 16 4.10 14.05 0.43
N GLU A 17 3.98 12.85 -0.15
CA GLU A 17 3.06 11.83 0.35
C GLU A 17 3.51 11.29 1.71
N ALA A 18 4.82 11.11 1.95
CA ALA A 18 5.32 10.64 3.25
C ALA A 18 4.98 11.62 4.38
N LEU A 19 5.04 12.93 4.11
CA LEU A 19 4.68 13.99 5.06
C LEU A 19 3.19 13.98 5.43
N SER A 20 2.31 13.41 4.60
CA SER A 20 0.88 13.29 4.90
C SER A 20 0.57 12.20 5.93
N SER A 21 1.52 11.29 6.21
CA SER A 21 1.32 10.25 7.20
C SER A 21 1.21 10.85 8.61
N ASN A 22 0.29 10.34 9.43
CA ASN A 22 0.22 10.68 10.85
C ASN A 22 1.18 9.85 11.72
N ILE A 23 1.85 8.85 11.15
CA ILE A 23 2.83 8.02 11.85
C ILE A 23 4.16 8.76 11.92
N SER A 24 4.94 8.56 13.00
CA SER A 24 6.27 9.18 13.17
C SER A 24 7.25 8.77 12.07
N SER A 25 7.29 7.48 11.73
CA SER A 25 8.02 6.97 10.56
C SER A 25 7.28 7.36 9.28
N LYS A 26 7.63 8.51 8.70
CA LYS A 26 7.05 9.06 7.45
C LYS A 26 7.49 8.23 6.24
N LEU A 27 6.73 7.20 5.88
CA LEU A 27 7.07 6.30 4.77
C LEU A 27 6.08 6.48 3.61
N ALA A 28 6.58 6.39 2.38
CA ALA A 28 5.79 6.40 1.16
C ALA A 28 6.28 5.34 0.17
N ALA A 29 5.35 4.73 -0.56
CA ALA A 29 5.65 3.72 -1.57
C ALA A 29 4.74 3.86 -2.79
N GLY A 30 5.21 3.33 -3.92
CA GLY A 30 4.48 3.27 -5.17
C GLY A 30 5.03 2.16 -6.06
N VAL A 31 4.20 1.65 -6.96
CA VAL A 31 4.55 0.56 -7.88
C VAL A 31 5.00 1.17 -9.20
N LEU A 32 6.20 0.81 -9.64
CA LEU A 32 6.70 1.13 -10.98
C LEU A 32 6.66 -0.11 -11.88
N LYS A 33 6.22 0.09 -13.12
CA LYS A 33 6.38 -0.89 -14.21
C LYS A 33 7.39 -0.33 -15.20
N GLY A 34 8.61 -0.86 -15.15
CA GLY A 34 9.75 -0.29 -15.88
C GLY A 34 10.05 1.13 -15.39
N LYS A 35 9.85 2.14 -16.25
CA LYS A 35 10.10 3.57 -15.95
C LYS A 35 8.85 4.37 -15.60
N LYS A 36 7.67 3.72 -15.58
CA LYS A 36 6.38 4.37 -15.37
C LYS A 36 5.83 4.02 -13.99
N LEU A 37 5.43 5.03 -13.23
CA LEU A 37 4.65 4.85 -12.01
C LEU A 37 3.23 4.40 -12.41
N VAL A 38 2.80 3.24 -11.91
CA VAL A 38 1.51 2.62 -12.26
C VAL A 38 0.51 2.62 -11.12
N SER A 39 0.95 2.86 -9.89
CA SER A 39 0.07 3.04 -8.73
C SER A 39 0.01 4.49 -8.28
N LYS A 40 -0.99 4.81 -7.46
CA LYS A 40 -0.91 6.00 -6.59
C LYS A 40 0.26 5.81 -5.61
N VAL A 41 0.97 6.88 -5.28
CA VAL A 41 1.90 6.88 -4.14
C VAL A 41 1.06 6.84 -2.86
N CYS A 42 1.44 6.02 -1.90
CA CYS A 42 0.69 5.82 -0.68
C CYS A 42 1.63 5.90 0.51
N CYS A 43 1.22 6.60 1.55
CA CYS A 43 1.91 6.59 2.82
C CYS A 43 1.49 5.40 3.71
N ASN A 44 2.29 5.14 4.73
CA ASN A 44 1.89 4.25 5.81
C ASN A 44 0.74 4.87 6.61
N THR A 45 -0.26 4.06 6.92
CA THR A 45 -1.47 4.50 7.62
C THR A 45 -1.66 3.73 8.92
N SER A 46 -2.10 4.42 9.97
CA SER A 46 -2.58 3.79 11.19
C SER A 46 -3.89 3.11 10.85
N ARG A 47 -3.87 1.79 10.67
CA ARG A 47 -5.12 1.03 10.55
C ARG A 47 -5.69 0.81 11.93
N ASN A 48 -6.62 1.68 12.29
CA ASN A 48 -7.39 1.57 13.52
C ASN A 48 -8.18 0.25 13.58
N PHE A 49 -8.44 -0.15 14.82
CA PHE A 49 -9.29 -1.24 15.27
C PHE A 49 -10.20 -1.88 14.20
N CYS A 50 -9.96 -3.15 13.88
CA CYS A 50 -10.87 -3.94 13.07
C CYS A 50 -11.57 -4.97 13.97
N ARG A 51 -12.90 -4.89 14.08
CA ARG A 51 -13.70 -5.77 14.97
C ARG A 51 -13.24 -5.74 16.43
N GLY A 52 -12.85 -4.56 16.93
CA GLY A 52 -12.39 -4.39 18.31
C GLY A 52 -10.94 -4.82 18.57
N VAL A 53 -10.20 -5.25 17.55
CA VAL A 53 -8.77 -5.60 17.67
C VAL A 53 -7.91 -4.51 17.04
N GLU A 54 -6.99 -3.94 17.82
CA GLU A 54 -5.97 -3.02 17.32
C GLU A 54 -5.17 -3.69 16.21
N CYS A 55 -5.29 -3.17 15.00
CA CYS A 55 -4.51 -3.67 13.86
C CYS A 55 -3.23 -2.83 13.76
N GLY A 56 -2.10 -3.49 13.57
CA GLY A 56 -0.83 -2.79 13.33
C GLY A 56 -0.91 -1.82 12.15
N SER A 57 0.01 -0.86 12.14
CA SER A 57 0.11 0.10 11.03
C SER A 57 0.23 -0.63 9.69
N LEU A 58 -0.49 -0.14 8.68
CA LEU A 58 -0.37 -0.65 7.32
C LEU A 58 0.85 0.03 6.68
N HIS A 59 1.85 -0.77 6.32
CA HIS A 59 3.02 -0.27 5.60
C HIS A 59 2.66 0.37 4.26
N ALA A 60 3.44 1.39 3.88
CA ALA A 60 3.28 2.12 2.64
C ALA A 60 3.26 1.18 1.40
N GLU A 61 4.14 0.17 1.39
CA GLU A 61 4.25 -0.82 0.31
C GLU A 61 2.97 -1.64 0.16
N ALA A 62 2.42 -2.13 1.28
CA ALA A 62 1.17 -2.87 1.29
C ALA A 62 0.02 -1.98 0.79
N ASN A 63 0.01 -0.71 1.19
CA ASN A 63 -0.99 0.26 0.74
C ASN A 63 -0.89 0.52 -0.78
N ALA A 64 0.32 0.66 -1.32
CA ALA A 64 0.56 0.81 -2.76
C ALA A 64 0.12 -0.43 -3.57
N LEU A 65 0.40 -1.64 -3.06
CA LEU A 65 -0.05 -2.89 -3.68
C LEU A 65 -1.58 -3.02 -3.68
N LEU A 66 -2.22 -2.70 -2.56
CA LEU A 66 -3.69 -2.70 -2.44
C LEU A 66 -4.32 -1.67 -3.39
N SER A 67 -3.76 -0.47 -3.46
CA SER A 67 -4.20 0.59 -4.37
C SER A 67 -4.07 0.19 -5.83
N TYR A 68 -2.96 -0.45 -6.21
CA TYR A 68 -2.71 -0.84 -7.60
C TYR A 68 -3.56 -2.03 -8.05
N PHE A 69 -3.55 -3.12 -7.27
CA PHE A 69 -4.21 -4.36 -7.69
C PHE A 69 -5.71 -4.37 -7.37
N GLY A 70 -6.20 -3.49 -6.50
CA GLY A 70 -7.61 -3.49 -6.06
C GLY A 70 -8.01 -4.77 -5.31
N LYS A 71 -7.02 -5.54 -4.84
CA LYS A 71 -7.16 -6.86 -4.23
C LYS A 71 -7.13 -6.76 -2.70
N SER A 72 -7.45 -7.86 -2.03
CA SER A 72 -7.23 -7.98 -0.58
C SER A 72 -5.86 -8.61 -0.31
N LEU A 73 -5.11 -8.05 0.63
CA LEU A 73 -3.85 -8.61 1.09
C LEU A 73 -4.15 -9.50 2.29
N GLN A 74 -3.89 -10.80 2.17
CA GLN A 74 -4.11 -11.79 3.22
C GLN A 74 -2.84 -12.57 3.50
N PHE A 75 -2.50 -12.73 4.78
CA PHE A 75 -1.40 -13.58 5.18
C PHE A 75 -1.82 -15.05 5.09
N ASN A 76 -1.07 -15.85 4.34
CA ASN A 76 -1.24 -17.29 4.29
C ASN A 76 -0.33 -17.93 5.32
N VAL A 77 -0.91 -18.42 6.41
CA VAL A 77 -0.21 -19.06 7.53
C VAL A 77 0.51 -20.34 7.13
N VAL A 78 0.03 -21.06 6.11
CA VAL A 78 0.62 -22.33 5.66
C VAL A 78 1.92 -22.08 4.90
N THR A 79 1.95 -21.04 4.07
CA THR A 79 3.14 -20.69 3.27
C THR A 79 4.02 -19.64 3.92
N GLY A 80 3.56 -19.01 5.01
CA GLY A 80 4.24 -17.90 5.69
C GLY A 80 4.35 -16.63 4.84
N ARG A 81 3.46 -16.43 3.86
CA ARG A 81 3.58 -15.34 2.86
C ARG A 81 2.31 -14.50 2.77
N TRP A 82 2.48 -13.21 2.46
CA TRP A 82 1.37 -12.35 2.08
C TRP A 82 0.92 -12.62 0.64
N CYS A 83 -0.37 -12.79 0.43
CA CYS A 83 -0.96 -13.07 -0.87
C CYS A 83 -2.00 -12.00 -1.24
N LEU A 84 -1.97 -11.54 -2.49
CA LEU A 84 -3.00 -10.68 -3.07
C LEU A 84 -4.13 -11.54 -3.62
N LYS A 85 -5.23 -11.65 -2.86
CA LYS A 85 -6.42 -12.38 -3.27
C LYS A 85 -7.45 -11.44 -3.92
N PRO A 86 -8.25 -11.92 -4.90
CA PRO A 86 -9.39 -11.16 -5.41
C PRO A 86 -10.22 -10.59 -4.26
N ARG A 87 -10.72 -9.37 -4.42
CA ARG A 87 -11.64 -8.79 -3.43
C ARG A 87 -12.89 -9.67 -3.46
N THR A 88 -13.16 -10.41 -2.40
CA THR A 88 -14.44 -11.12 -2.28
C THR A 88 -15.50 -10.04 -2.22
N ASN A 89 -16.21 -9.80 -3.33
CA ASN A 89 -17.46 -9.06 -3.28
C ASN A 89 -18.34 -9.86 -2.34
N LYS A 90 -18.56 -9.36 -1.11
CA LYS A 90 -19.70 -9.82 -0.35
C LYS A 90 -20.88 -9.54 -1.26
N LYS A 91 -21.56 -10.57 -1.75
CA LYS A 91 -22.90 -10.38 -2.28
C LYS A 91 -23.64 -9.65 -1.16
N CYS A 92 -24.12 -8.44 -1.41
CA CYS A 92 -25.21 -7.92 -0.59
C CYS A 92 -26.32 -8.95 -0.72
N GLU A 93 -26.46 -9.82 0.28
CA GLU A 93 -27.73 -10.44 0.57
C GLU A 93 -28.66 -9.27 0.86
N LYS A 94 -29.41 -8.86 -0.16
CA LYS A 94 -30.58 -8.02 0.01
C LYS A 94 -31.61 -8.91 0.71
N THR A 95 -31.69 -8.78 2.03
CA THR A 95 -32.92 -9.09 2.78
C THR A 95 -33.96 -8.03 2.50
#